data_AF-A0A2N0M4K9-F1
#
_entry.id   AF-A0A2N0M4K9-F1
#
_cell.length_a   1.000
_cell.length_b   1.000
_cell.length_c   1.000
_cell.angle_alpha   90.00
_cell.angle_beta   90.00
_cell.angle_gamma   90.00
#
_symmetry.space_group_name_H-M   'P 1'
#
loop_
_entity.id
_entity.type
_entity.pdbx_description
1 polymer ?
#
loop_
_entity_poly.entity_id
_entity_poly.type
_entity_poly.pdbx_seq_one_letter_code
_entity_poly.pdbx_strand_id
1 'polypeptide(L)' 'MVQTQTPYRIKGAFLETCNCDARCNCNFGGFPDHGSCEALIGIHVSEGTFGDVDLSGMKVVPA' A
#
# COMPACT_ATOMS: atom_id res chain seq x y z
N MET A 1 -17.30 -14.48 -20.16
CA MET A 1 -17.78 -14.26 -18.77
C MET A 1 -17.14 -12.97 -18.26
N VAL A 2 -17.92 -11.90 -18.15
CA VAL A 2 -17.47 -10.61 -17.61
C VAL A 2 -17.82 -10.61 -16.12
N GLN A 3 -16.83 -10.46 -15.24
CA GLN A 3 -17.06 -10.25 -13.81
C GLN A 3 -17.35 -8.78 -13.55
N THR A 4 -18.43 -8.48 -12.83
CA THR A 4 -18.70 -7.14 -12.33
C THR A 4 -17.77 -6.84 -11.17
N GLN A 5 -16.91 -5.83 -11.30
CA GLN A 5 -16.07 -5.37 -10.19
C GLN A 5 -16.87 -4.51 -9.22
N THR A 6 -16.72 -4.77 -7.92
CA THR A 6 -17.24 -3.90 -6.88
C THR A 6 -16.49 -2.56 -6.91
N PRO A 7 -17.19 -1.41 -7.01
CA PRO A 7 -16.54 -0.11 -6.99
C PRO A 7 -15.91 0.14 -5.62
N TYR A 8 -14.73 0.76 -5.62
CA TYR A 8 -14.00 1.10 -4.41
C TYR A 8 -13.34 2.47 -4.53
N ARG A 9 -13.11 3.11 -3.39
CA ARG A 9 -12.34 4.35 -3.28
C ARG A 9 -11.66 4.37 -1.91
N ILE A 10 -10.39 4.77 -1.87
CA ILE A 10 -9.63 4.91 -0.63
C ILE A 10 -8.89 6.25 -0.69
N LYS A 11 -8.91 6.97 0.43
CA LYS A 11 -8.09 8.14 0.72
C LYS A 11 -7.45 7.91 2.08
N GLY A 12 -6.15 8.10 2.17
CA GLY A 12 -5.41 7.84 3.38
C GLY A 12 -3.95 8.28 3.29
N ALA A 13 -3.23 8.06 4.38
CA ALA A 13 -1.79 8.25 4.44
C ALA A 13 -1.09 6.92 4.13
N PHE A 14 -0.10 6.99 3.25
CA PHE A 14 0.79 5.89 2.91
C PHE A 14 2.11 6.09 3.64
N LEU A 15 2.54 5.09 4.38
CA LEU A 15 3.82 5.04 5.08
C LEU A 15 4.63 3.88 4.52
N GLU A 16 5.88 4.15 4.16
CA GLU A 16 6.83 3.15 3.70
C GLU A 16 8.16 3.40 4.39
N THR A 17 8.76 2.33 4.89
CA THR A 17 10.13 2.30 5.36
C THR A 17 10.81 1.07 4.79
N CYS A 18 12.09 1.20 4.43
CA CYS A 18 12.88 0.11 3.90
C CYS A 18 14.34 0.30 4.32
N ASN A 19 15.14 -0.74 4.12
CA ASN A 19 16.57 -0.75 4.37
C ASN A 19 17.40 -0.09 3.25
N CYS A 20 16.83 0.48 2.18
CA CYS A 20 17.62 1.08 1.10
C CYS A 20 18.25 2.43 1.51
N ASP A 21 19.43 2.75 0.95
CA ASP A 21 20.21 3.94 1.28
C ASP A 21 19.52 5.23 0.84
N ALA A 22 18.82 5.21 -0.31
CA ALA A 22 18.19 6.38 -0.88
C ALA A 22 16.89 6.05 -1.63
N ARG A 23 15.74 6.33 -1.01
CA ARG A 23 14.40 5.96 -1.49
C ARG A 23 14.30 4.45 -1.82
N CYS A 24 13.10 3.95 -2.05
CA CYS A 24 12.93 2.56 -2.45
C CYS A 24 13.28 2.42 -3.93
N ASN A 25 14.47 1.88 -4.23
CA ASN A 25 14.96 1.68 -5.60
C ASN A 25 14.03 0.78 -6.44
N CYS A 26 13.33 -0.16 -5.79
CA CYS A 26 12.36 -1.07 -6.42
C CYS A 26 11.22 -0.31 -7.13
N ASN A 27 10.81 0.85 -6.62
CA ASN A 27 9.77 1.68 -7.25
C ASN A 27 10.20 2.26 -8.61
N PHE A 28 11.51 2.23 -8.90
CA PHE A 28 12.10 2.72 -10.15
C PHE A 28 12.75 1.59 -10.96
N GLY A 29 12.44 0.33 -10.65
CA GLY A 29 12.97 -0.85 -11.35
C GLY A 29 14.36 -1.29 -10.91
N GLY A 30 14.88 -0.75 -9.81
CA GLY A 30 16.14 -1.18 -9.19
C GLY A 30 15.96 -2.37 -8.24
N PHE A 31 17.09 -2.81 -7.66
CA PHE A 31 17.13 -3.85 -6.62
C PHE A 31 17.39 -3.22 -5.23
N PRO A 32 17.07 -3.93 -4.14
CA PRO A 32 17.46 -3.52 -2.79
C PRO A 32 18.99 -3.40 -2.66
N ASP A 33 19.46 -2.38 -1.95
CA ASP A 33 20.89 -2.06 -1.82
C ASP A 33 21.66 -3.13 -1.02
N HIS A 34 20.98 -3.78 -0.07
CA HIS A 34 21.60 -4.75 0.84
C HIS A 34 21.22 -6.20 0.51
N GLY A 35 20.89 -6.49 -0.75
CA GLY A 35 20.64 -7.85 -1.27
C GLY A 35 19.24 -8.42 -0.97
N SER A 36 18.61 -8.03 0.14
CA SER A 36 17.21 -8.38 0.44
C SER A 36 16.38 -7.14 0.80
N CYS A 37 15.08 -7.20 0.47
CA CYS A 37 14.12 -6.17 0.83
C CYS A 37 13.64 -6.38 2.27
N GLU A 38 13.88 -5.39 3.13
CA GLU A 38 13.35 -5.34 4.50
C GLU A 38 12.37 -4.16 4.61
N ALA A 39 11.31 -4.19 3.81
CA ALA A 39 10.31 -3.13 3.77
C ALA A 39 9.17 -3.38 4.75
N LEU A 40 8.67 -2.29 5.33
CA LEU A 40 7.38 -2.23 5.99
C LEU A 40 6.54 -1.13 5.33
N ILE A 41 5.34 -1.52 4.90
CA ILE A 41 4.36 -0.62 4.31
C ILE A 41 3.15 -0.57 5.23
N GLY A 42 2.58 0.61 5.39
CA GLY A 42 1.37 0.84 6.16
C GLY A 42 0.46 1.86 5.48
N ILE A 43 -0.85 1.62 5.56
CA ILE A 43 -1.86 2.56 5.08
C ILE A 43 -2.81 2.86 6.23
N HIS A 44 -2.98 4.14 6.54
CA HIS A 44 -4.05 4.60 7.42
C HIS A 44 -5.14 5.25 6.57
N VAL A 45 -6.29 4.59 6.47
CA VAL A 45 -7.42 5.04 5.66
C VAL A 45 -8.18 6.13 6.42
N SER A 46 -8.17 7.35 5.90
CA SER A 46 -8.96 8.46 6.47
C SER A 46 -10.40 8.42 6.00
N GLU A 47 -10.63 8.07 4.73
CA GLU A 47 -11.95 7.95 4.09
C GLU A 47 -11.88 6.80 3.07
N GLY A 48 -12.88 5.93 2.98
CA GLY A 48 -12.91 4.94 1.91
C GLY A 48 -14.09 3.98 1.96
N THR A 49 -14.44 3.42 0.80
CA THR A 49 -15.51 2.43 0.66
C THR A 49 -15.12 1.31 -0.27
N PHE A 50 -15.68 0.13 -0.04
CA PHE A 50 -15.69 -1.00 -0.95
C PHE A 50 -17.14 -1.50 -1.09
N GLY A 51 -17.83 -1.09 -2.14
CA GLY A 51 -19.29 -1.19 -2.21
C GLY A 51 -19.92 -0.46 -1.03
N ASP A 52 -20.70 -1.19 -0.22
CA ASP A 52 -21.39 -0.66 0.97
C ASP A 52 -20.56 -0.77 2.26
N VAL A 53 -19.33 -1.29 2.18
CA VAL A 53 -18.44 -1.43 3.35
C VAL A 53 -17.65 -0.15 3.55
N ASP A 54 -17.81 0.50 4.71
CA ASP A 54 -16.97 1.61 5.14
C ASP A 54 -15.59 1.12 5.62
N LEU A 55 -14.55 1.75 5.09
CA LEU A 55 -13.14 1.45 5.42
C LEU A 55 -12.49 2.59 6.23
N SER A 56 -13.24 3.63 6.59
CA SER A 56 -12.71 4.76 7.37
C SER A 56 -12.08 4.29 8.69
N GLY A 57 -10.88 4.82 9.01
CA GLY A 57 -10.11 4.45 10.19
C GLY A 57 -9.35 3.11 10.11
N MET A 58 -9.50 2.33 9.02
CA MET A 58 -8.75 1.09 8.83
C MET A 58 -7.25 1.36 8.78
N LYS A 59 -6.49 0.45 9.42
CA LYS A 59 -5.02 0.41 9.36
C LYS A 59 -4.63 -0.88 8.66
N VAL A 60 -4.03 -0.75 7.48
CA VAL A 60 -3.67 -1.88 6.63
C VAL A 60 -2.16 -2.03 6.63
N VAL A 61 -1.70 -3.24 6.88
CA VAL A 61 -0.31 -3.66 6.67
C VAL A 61 -0.35 -4.77 5.63
N PRO A 62 -0.01 -4.50 4.36
CA PRO A 62 0.05 -5.54 3.34
C PRO A 62 1.14 -6.56 3.70
N ALA A 63 0.83 -7.83 3.47
CA ALA A 63 1.74 -8.95 3.69
C ALA A 63 2.81 -9.02 2.58
#